data_AF-A0A931DJV3-F1
#
_entry.id   AF-A0A931DJV3-F1
#
_cell.length_a   1.000
_cell.length_b   1.000
_cell.length_c   1.000
_cell.angle_alpha   90.00
_cell.angle_beta   90.00
_cell.angle_gamma   90.00
#
_symmetry.space_group_name_H-M   'P 1'
#
loop_
_entity.id
_entity.type
_entity.pdbx_description
1 polymer ?
#
loop_
_entity_poly.entity_id
_entity_poly.type
_entity_poly.pdbx_seq_one_letter_code
_entity_poly.pdbx_strand_id
1 'polypeptide(L)'
;MRLELTNYEALHGWGVVNNSAAWHAQHNRKPSVAEQAVGDILFTAYDRRTDTTTTVDLSDDERASLTELVSDHIAAWVKRGQENAAAPHLRSLIAKLSG
;
A
#
# COMPACT_ATOMS: atom_id res chain seq x y z
N MET A 1 -14.30 6.14 0.87
CA MET A 1 -14.44 4.71 0.54
C MET A 1 -14.07 3.87 1.75
N ARG A 2 -14.85 2.82 2.03
CA ARG A 2 -14.54 1.85 3.07
C ARG A 2 -13.86 0.62 2.47
N LEU A 3 -12.72 0.22 3.01
CA LEU A 3 -11.89 -0.87 2.50
C LEU A 3 -11.63 -1.90 3.60
N GLU A 4 -11.91 -3.17 3.32
CA GLU A 4 -11.59 -4.27 4.21
C GLU A 4 -10.24 -4.89 3.84
N LEU A 5 -9.29 -4.88 4.78
CA LEU A 5 -7.92 -5.32 4.60
C LEU A 5 -7.63 -6.54 5.46
N THR A 6 -7.04 -7.57 4.87
CA THR A 6 -6.32 -8.60 5.63
C THR A 6 -5.05 -8.02 6.24
N ASN A 7 -4.53 -8.65 7.29
CA ASN A 7 -3.25 -8.25 7.89
C ASN A 7 -2.12 -8.22 6.85
N TYR A 8 -2.05 -9.22 5.96
CA TYR A 8 -1.04 -9.29 4.91
C TYR A 8 -1.20 -8.19 3.84
N GLU A 9 -2.42 -7.84 3.44
CA GLU A 9 -2.64 -6.70 2.53
C GLU A 9 -2.17 -5.38 3.17
N ALA A 10 -2.49 -5.16 4.45
CA ALA A 10 -2.04 -3.98 5.19
C ALA A 10 -0.51 -3.95 5.33
N LEU A 11 0.11 -5.06 5.73
CA LEU A 11 1.56 -5.20 5.89
C LEU A 11 2.30 -4.94 4.59
N HIS A 12 1.89 -5.61 3.50
CA HIS A 12 2.57 -5.48 2.22
C HIS A 12 2.31 -4.13 1.57
N GLY A 13 1.09 -3.59 1.69
CA GLY A 13 0.78 -2.22 1.26
C GLY A 13 1.65 -1.20 2.01
N TRP A 14 1.76 -1.31 3.33
CA TRP A 14 2.63 -0.43 4.13
C TRP A 14 4.10 -0.55 3.71
N GLY A 15 4.57 -1.77 3.44
CA GLY A 15 5.92 -2.01 2.93
C GLY A 15 6.20 -1.30 1.60
N VAL A 16 5.20 -1.17 0.71
CA VAL A 16 5.32 -0.40 -0.53
C VAL A 16 5.48 1.09 -0.23
N VAL A 17 4.61 1.66 0.62
CA VAL A 17 4.63 3.09 0.99
C VAL A 17 5.92 3.46 1.73
N ASN A 18 6.40 2.59 2.62
CA ASN A 18 7.66 2.85 3.33
C ASN A 18 8.88 2.79 2.39
N ASN A 19 8.85 1.89 1.39
CA ASN A 19 9.90 1.85 0.36
C ASN A 19 9.84 3.07 -0.58
N SER A 20 8.65 3.62 -0.87
CA SER A 20 8.56 4.85 -1.66
C SER A 20 9.11 6.04 -0.87
N ALA A 21 8.90 6.11 0.45
CA ALA A 21 9.53 7.14 1.30
C ALA A 21 11.07 7.10 1.19
N ALA A 22 11.68 5.91 1.19
CA ALA A 22 13.11 5.75 0.95
C ALA A 22 13.52 6.23 -0.45
N TRP A 23 12.72 5.95 -1.48
CA TRP A 23 12.94 6.46 -2.84
C TRP A 23 12.85 7.99 -2.92
N HIS A 24 11.85 8.60 -2.28
CA HIS A 24 11.67 10.05 -2.21
C HIS A 24 12.90 10.72 -1.58
N ALA A 25 13.40 10.17 -0.46
CA ALA A 25 14.61 10.64 0.20
C ALA A 25 15.83 10.59 -0.72
N GLN A 26 16.01 9.50 -1.47
CA GLN A 26 17.11 9.36 -2.45
C GLN A 26 17.05 10.39 -3.59
N HIS A 27 15.85 10.84 -3.96
CA HIS A 27 15.64 11.78 -5.07
C HIS A 27 15.38 13.22 -4.62
N ASN A 28 15.59 13.53 -3.33
CA ASN A 28 15.29 14.84 -2.72
C ASN A 28 13.85 15.33 -3.01
N ARG A 29 12.89 14.39 -3.02
CA ARG A 29 11.45 14.67 -3.14
C ARG A 29 10.79 14.42 -1.79
N LYS A 30 9.63 15.04 -1.56
CA LYS A 30 8.80 14.78 -0.37
C LYS A 30 7.60 13.93 -0.78
N PRO A 31 7.21 12.93 0.04
CA PRO A 31 5.93 12.25 -0.14
C PRO A 31 4.76 13.23 -0.03
N SER A 32 3.68 12.99 -0.75
CA SER A 32 2.46 13.80 -0.64
C SER A 32 1.77 13.58 0.72
N VAL A 33 0.81 14.46 1.05
CA VAL A 33 -0.01 14.28 2.28
C VAL A 33 -0.85 13.01 2.20
N ALA A 34 -1.41 12.70 1.04
CA ALA A 34 -2.20 11.49 0.82
C ALA A 34 -1.35 10.22 0.98
N GLU A 35 -0.11 10.21 0.44
CA GLU A 35 0.81 9.08 0.59
C GLU A 35 1.17 8.82 2.06
N GLN A 36 1.41 9.88 2.83
CA GLN A 36 1.72 9.78 4.27
C GLN A 36 0.52 9.24 5.06
N ALA A 37 -0.67 9.80 4.84
CA ALA A 37 -1.90 9.36 5.51
C ALA A 37 -2.22 7.89 5.21
N VAL A 38 -2.06 7.46 3.96
CA VAL A 38 -2.19 6.06 3.55
C VAL A 38 -1.20 5.17 4.30
N GLY A 39 0.06 5.60 4.42
CA GLY A 39 1.09 4.89 5.18
C GLY A 39 0.67 4.65 6.64
N ASP A 40 0.17 5.67 7.32
CA ASP A 40 -0.27 5.60 8.71
C ASP A 40 -1.51 4.70 8.88
N ILE A 41 -2.44 4.74 7.93
CA ILE A 41 -3.64 3.88 7.90
C ILE A 41 -3.24 2.42 7.76
N LEU A 42 -2.34 2.10 6.83
CA LEU A 42 -1.86 0.73 6.61
C LEU A 42 -1.03 0.21 7.78
N PHE A 43 -0.18 1.08 8.36
CA PHE A 43 0.55 0.77 9.59
C PHE A 43 -0.40 0.39 10.71
N THR A 44 -1.38 1.25 10.98
CA THR A 44 -2.38 1.04 12.04
C THR A 44 -3.19 -0.24 11.79
N ALA A 45 -3.55 -0.51 10.53
CA ALA A 45 -4.30 -1.70 10.17
C ALA A 45 -3.50 -2.99 10.40
N TYR A 46 -2.21 -3.02 10.07
CA TYR A 46 -1.39 -4.22 10.31
C TYR A 46 -0.99 -4.35 11.79
N ASP A 47 -0.69 -3.24 12.48
CA ASP A 47 -0.18 -3.25 13.87
C ASP A 47 -1.24 -3.70 14.89
N ARG A 48 -2.53 -3.69 14.51
CA ARG A 48 -3.60 -4.31 15.31
C ARG A 48 -3.41 -5.82 15.53
N ARG A 49 -2.51 -6.48 14.79
CA ARG A 49 -2.09 -7.90 14.98
C ARG A 49 -3.27 -8.86 15.19
N THR A 50 -4.38 -8.62 14.50
CA THR A 50 -5.53 -9.52 14.50
C THR A 50 -5.33 -10.58 13.42
N ASP A 51 -5.72 -11.84 13.71
CA ASP A 51 -5.79 -12.92 12.71
C ASP A 51 -6.94 -12.72 11.69
N THR A 52 -7.67 -11.60 11.78
CA THR A 52 -8.85 -11.25 10.98
C THR A 52 -8.60 -10.05 10.07
N THR A 53 -9.63 -9.66 9.32
CA THR A 53 -9.64 -8.44 8.53
C THR A 53 -9.86 -7.19 9.38
N THR A 54 -9.32 -6.05 8.93
CA THR A 54 -9.49 -4.71 9.48
C THR A 54 -10.12 -3.81 8.45
N THR A 55 -11.17 -3.09 8.84
CA THR A 55 -11.79 -2.07 8.01
C THR A 55 -11.09 -0.73 8.19
N VAL A 56 -10.78 -0.07 7.08
CA VAL A 56 -10.23 1.30 7.04
C VAL A 56 -11.11 2.17 6.14
N ASP A 57 -11.11 3.47 6.42
CA ASP A 57 -11.78 4.46 5.59
C ASP A 57 -10.70 5.29 4.86
N LEU A 58 -10.82 5.40 3.54
CA LEU A 58 -9.93 6.16 2.66
C LEU A 58 -10.72 7.24 1.92
N SER A 59 -10.17 8.43 1.81
CA SER A 59 -10.60 9.46 0.85
C SER A 59 -10.28 9.03 -0.59
N ASP A 60 -10.86 9.74 -1.56
CA ASP A 60 -10.57 9.47 -2.98
C ASP A 60 -9.10 9.72 -3.34
N ASP A 61 -8.48 10.75 -2.76
CA ASP A 61 -7.07 11.06 -2.97
C ASP A 61 -6.15 9.99 -2.36
N GLU A 62 -6.44 9.53 -1.14
CA GLU A 62 -5.71 8.42 -0.50
C GLU A 62 -5.86 7.12 -1.28
N ARG A 63 -7.06 6.82 -1.77
CA ARG A 63 -7.30 5.65 -2.63
C ARG A 63 -6.50 5.74 -3.93
N ALA A 64 -6.54 6.88 -4.62
CA ALA A 64 -5.83 7.09 -5.87
C ALA A 64 -4.32 6.95 -5.66
N SER A 65 -3.80 7.60 -4.61
CA SER A 65 -2.38 7.55 -4.23
C SER A 65 -1.92 6.12 -3.90
N LEU A 66 -2.69 5.37 -3.12
CA LEU A 66 -2.35 3.98 -2.80
C LEU A 66 -2.38 3.08 -4.04
N THR A 67 -3.37 3.28 -4.91
CA THR A 67 -3.52 2.52 -6.16
C THR A 67 -2.32 2.74 -7.08
N GLU A 68 -1.90 4.00 -7.25
CA GLU A 68 -0.73 4.38 -8.04
C GLU A 68 0.54 3.74 -7.48
N LEU A 69 0.83 3.95 -6.19
CA LEU A 69 2.04 3.44 -5.55
C LEU A 69 2.16 1.92 -5.65
N VAL A 70 1.09 1.19 -5.36
CA VAL A 70 1.11 -0.29 -5.41
C VAL A 70 1.21 -0.78 -6.85
N SER A 71 0.56 -0.11 -7.81
CA SER A 71 0.67 -0.47 -9.23
C SER A 71 2.08 -0.28 -9.77
N ASP A 72 2.70 0.87 -9.47
CA ASP A 72 4.08 1.16 -9.85
C ASP A 72 5.07 0.19 -9.22
N HIS A 73 4.85 -0.17 -7.97
CA HIS A 73 5.67 -1.15 -7.27
C HIS A 73 5.60 -2.53 -7.93
N ILE A 74 4.39 -3.02 -8.24
CA ILE A 74 4.18 -4.27 -8.96
C ILE A 74 4.87 -4.22 -10.33
N ALA A 75 4.70 -3.13 -11.09
CA ALA A 75 5.32 -2.96 -12.40
C ALA A 75 6.85 -3.01 -12.32
N ALA A 76 7.45 -2.35 -11.32
CA ALA A 76 8.89 -2.36 -11.09
C ALA A 76 9.41 -3.76 -10.72
N TRP A 77 8.68 -4.52 -9.90
CA TRP A 77 9.01 -5.91 -9.56
C TRP A 77 8.94 -6.84 -10.76
N VAL A 78 7.85 -6.77 -11.54
CA VAL A 78 7.66 -7.56 -12.76
C VAL A 78 8.81 -7.32 -13.73
N LYS A 79 9.17 -6.05 -13.96
CA LYS A 79 10.30 -5.67 -14.84
C LYS A 79 11.63 -6.26 -14.38
N ARG A 80 11.83 -6.43 -13.07
CA ARG A 80 13.07 -6.98 -12.49
C ARG A 80 13.04 -8.48 -12.29
N GLY A 81 11.92 -9.16 -12.55
CA GLY A 81 11.75 -10.59 -12.26
C GLY A 81 11.78 -10.90 -10.76
N GLN A 82 11.37 -9.96 -9.90
CA GLN A 82 11.46 -10.06 -8.43
C GLN A 82 10.12 -10.33 -7.76
N GLU A 83 9.18 -11.00 -8.44
CA GLU A 83 7.94 -11.40 -7.81
C GLU A 83 8.21 -12.32 -6.61
N ASN A 84 7.53 -12.03 -5.49
CA ASN A 84 7.74 -12.71 -4.22
C ASN A 84 6.39 -12.98 -3.53
N ALA A 85 6.45 -13.47 -2.29
CA ALA A 85 5.25 -13.84 -1.51
C ALA A 85 4.26 -12.68 -1.28
N ALA A 86 4.68 -11.42 -1.40
CA ALA A 86 3.79 -10.26 -1.27
C ALA A 86 2.90 -10.04 -2.50
N ALA A 87 3.29 -10.56 -3.67
CA ALA A 87 2.61 -10.31 -4.94
C ALA A 87 1.10 -10.64 -4.95
N PRO A 88 0.62 -11.79 -4.44
CA PRO A 88 -0.83 -12.06 -4.38
C PRO A 88 -1.58 -11.06 -3.49
N HIS A 89 -0.99 -10.62 -2.38
CA HIS A 89 -1.61 -9.67 -1.46
C HIS A 89 -1.69 -8.26 -2.06
N LEU A 90 -0.63 -7.80 -2.72
CA LEU A 90 -0.64 -6.50 -3.41
C LEU A 90 -1.63 -6.47 -4.59
N ARG A 91 -1.75 -7.57 -5.35
CA ARG A 91 -2.75 -7.70 -6.42
C ARG A 91 -4.18 -7.71 -5.87
N SER A 92 -4.42 -8.41 -4.76
CA SER A 92 -5.71 -8.35 -4.06
C SER A 92 -6.04 -6.94 -3.58
N LEU A 93 -5.06 -6.23 -3.01
CA LEU A 93 -5.21 -4.84 -2.59
C LEU A 93 -5.61 -3.92 -3.75
N ILE A 94 -4.93 -4.01 -4.91
CA ILE A 94 -5.29 -3.25 -6.12
C ILE A 94 -6.72 -3.53 -6.57
N ALA A 95 -7.11 -4.82 -6.59
CA ALA A 95 -8.47 -5.20 -6.99
C ALA A 95 -9.52 -4.56 -6.07
N LYS A 96 -9.27 -4.50 -4.77
CA LYS A 96 -10.18 -3.87 -3.81
C LYS A 96 -10.20 -2.34 -3.92
N LEU A 97 -9.09 -1.70 -4.29
CA LEU A 97 -9.03 -0.25 -4.49
C LEU A 97 -9.71 0.22 -5.79
N SER A 98 -9.79 -0.68 -6.77
CA SER A 98 -10.38 -0.40 -8.09
C SER A 98 -11.89 -0.65 -8.16
N GLY A 99 -12.47 -1.33 -7.16
CA GLY A 99 -13.92 -1.58 -7.03
C GLY A 99 -14.65 -0.43 -6.37
#